data_AF-A0A8J9ZM72-F1
#
_entry.id   AF-A0A8J9ZM72-F1
#
_cell.length_a   1.000
_cell.length_b   1.000
_cell.length_c   1.000
_cell.angle_alpha   90.00
_cell.angle_beta   90.00
_cell.angle_gamma   90.00
#
_symmetry.space_group_name_H-M   'P 1'
#
loop_
_entity.id
_entity.type
_entity.pdbx_description
1 polymer ?
#
loop_
_entity_poly.entity_id
_entity_poly.type
_entity_poly.pdbx_seq_one_letter_code
_entity_poly.pdbx_strand_id
1 'polypeptide(L)'
;MVLLIIRYGTRLFGKSDYFTIDGEEAFVQTKFYHVGYMPCAPEESYLFLKDGTIIQLPEIAGATILWAWLRYILTLLFALALCGCILTFILMTTREALPWVCLGLCIFFFIVLIGSYVYKPQASETKKQKYLEMLGHVQHSKIPVQASEADPLLSPNV
;
A
#
# COMPACT_ATOMS: atom_id res chain seq x y z
N MET A 1 -25.80 -21.32 9.53
CA MET A 1 -24.91 -21.54 8.37
C MET A 1 -24.29 -20.20 8.01
N VAL A 2 -23.07 -19.92 8.46
CA VAL A 2 -22.39 -18.66 8.14
C VAL A 2 -21.89 -18.80 6.70
N LEU A 3 -22.55 -18.14 5.76
CA LEU A 3 -22.07 -18.03 4.39
C LEU A 3 -20.81 -17.16 4.44
N LEU A 4 -19.64 -17.79 4.44
CA LEU A 4 -18.36 -17.10 4.38
C LEU A 4 -18.23 -16.53 2.96
N ILE A 5 -18.66 -15.28 2.76
CA ILE A 5 -18.59 -14.61 1.46
C ILE A 5 -17.12 -14.33 1.19
N ILE A 6 -16.48 -15.24 0.46
CA ILE A 6 -15.10 -15.09 0.03
C ILE A 6 -15.08 -14.04 -1.09
N ARG A 7 -14.72 -12.79 -0.74
CA ARG A 7 -14.53 -11.73 -1.74
C ARG A 7 -13.13 -11.83 -2.32
N TYR A 8 -13.08 -12.25 -3.58
CA TYR A 8 -11.89 -12.19 -4.42
C TYR A 8 -11.84 -10.83 -5.13
N GLY A 9 -10.64 -10.28 -5.26
CA GLY A 9 -10.43 -9.04 -5.98
C GLY A 9 -8.97 -8.64 -6.00
N THR A 10 -8.71 -7.42 -6.46
CA THR A 10 -7.39 -6.80 -6.41
C THR A 10 -7.43 -5.54 -5.56
N ARG A 11 -6.44 -5.36 -4.69
CA ARG A 11 -6.35 -4.19 -3.82
C ARG A 11 -4.91 -3.75 -3.64
N LEU A 12 -4.71 -2.44 -3.53
CA LEU A 12 -3.41 -1.84 -3.29
C LEU A 12 -3.03 -2.01 -1.80
N PHE A 13 -1.87 -2.61 -1.53
CA PHE A 13 -1.32 -2.82 -0.20
C PHE A 13 0.12 -2.36 -0.09
N GLY A 14 0.59 -2.23 1.16
CA GLY A 14 2.00 -2.10 1.44
C GLY A 14 2.62 -0.79 1.00
N LYS A 15 1.93 0.36 1.19
CA LYS A 15 2.54 1.68 0.96
C LYS A 15 3.94 1.74 1.58
N SER A 16 4.96 1.94 0.74
CA SER A 16 6.35 2.01 1.16
C SER A 16 7.19 2.88 0.25
N ASP A 17 8.49 2.99 0.57
CA ASP A 17 9.46 3.75 -0.20
C ASP A 17 8.99 5.21 -0.42
N TYR A 18 8.74 5.92 0.68
CA TYR A 18 8.38 7.34 0.67
C TYR A 18 9.61 8.20 0.36
N PHE A 19 9.47 9.16 -0.55
CA PHE A 19 10.51 10.15 -0.85
C PHE A 19 9.89 11.44 -1.36
N THR A 20 10.69 12.50 -1.44
CA THR A 20 10.26 13.80 -1.97
C THR A 20 10.90 14.08 -3.33
N ILE A 21 10.09 14.63 -4.25
CA ILE A 21 10.48 15.13 -5.56
C ILE A 21 9.97 16.55 -5.64
N ASP A 22 10.86 17.53 -5.79
CA ASP A 22 10.49 18.96 -5.89
C ASP A 22 9.56 19.47 -4.78
N GLY A 23 9.69 18.92 -3.57
CA GLY A 23 8.85 19.26 -2.41
C GLY A 23 7.53 18.49 -2.31
N GLU A 24 7.23 17.60 -3.26
CA GLU A 24 6.05 16.73 -3.25
C GLU A 24 6.38 15.31 -2.77
N GLU A 25 5.49 14.73 -1.97
CA GLU A 25 5.63 13.32 -1.53
C GLU A 25 5.29 12.36 -2.68
N ALA A 26 6.19 11.42 -2.92
CA ALA A 26 6.00 10.26 -3.76
C ALA A 26 6.09 8.98 -2.91
N PHE A 27 5.30 7.97 -3.25
CA PHE A 27 5.34 6.67 -2.57
C PHE A 27 5.01 5.53 -3.53
N VAL A 28 5.48 4.33 -3.19
CA VAL A 28 5.22 3.13 -3.99
C VAL A 28 4.17 2.27 -3.30
N GLN A 29 3.27 1.69 -4.08
CA GLN A 29 2.27 0.75 -3.59
C GLN A 29 2.05 -0.38 -4.59
N THR A 30 1.84 -1.60 -4.09
CA THR A 30 1.68 -2.78 -4.93
C THR A 30 0.26 -3.28 -4.88
N LYS A 31 -0.27 -3.62 -6.05
CA LYS A 31 -1.56 -4.26 -6.23
C LYS A 31 -1.39 -5.76 -5.99
N PHE A 32 -2.21 -6.30 -5.09
CA PHE A 32 -2.25 -7.72 -4.81
C PHE A 32 -3.62 -8.29 -5.17
N TYR A 33 -3.62 -9.52 -5.65
CA TYR A 33 -4.76 -10.40 -5.50
C TYR A 33 -5.01 -10.65 -4.02
N HIS A 34 -6.27 -10.56 -3.59
CA HIS A 34 -6.63 -10.78 -2.20
C HIS A 34 -7.84 -11.70 -2.07
N VAL A 35 -7.85 -12.40 -0.93
CA VAL A 35 -8.98 -13.17 -0.44
C VAL A 35 -9.41 -12.54 0.88
N GLY A 36 -10.54 -11.82 0.88
CA GLY A 36 -10.91 -10.99 2.02
C GLY A 36 -9.87 -9.90 2.29
N TYR A 37 -9.13 -10.00 3.40
CA TYR A 37 -8.05 -9.08 3.76
C TYR A 37 -6.64 -9.65 3.60
N MET A 38 -6.52 -10.91 3.15
CA MET A 38 -5.23 -11.57 2.96
C MET A 38 -4.61 -11.15 1.62
N PRO A 39 -3.40 -10.54 1.61
CA PRO A 39 -2.65 -10.36 0.37
C PRO A 39 -2.12 -11.73 -0.08
N CYS A 40 -2.47 -12.16 -1.30
CA CYS A 40 -2.12 -13.49 -1.80
C CYS A 40 -0.94 -13.42 -2.77
N ALA A 41 -1.09 -12.73 -3.90
CA ALA A 41 -0.07 -12.63 -4.92
C ALA A 41 0.10 -11.17 -5.38
N PRO A 42 1.32 -10.63 -5.40
CA PRO A 42 1.59 -9.32 -5.98
C PRO A 42 1.43 -9.40 -7.51
N GLU A 43 0.81 -8.38 -8.09
CA GLU A 43 0.59 -8.28 -9.53
C GLU A 43 1.50 -7.18 -10.11
N GLU A 44 1.30 -5.94 -9.69
CA GLU A 44 1.99 -4.77 -10.23
C GLU A 44 2.29 -3.76 -9.12
N SER A 45 3.44 -3.09 -9.23
CA SER A 45 3.80 -1.97 -8.36
C SER A 45 3.61 -0.65 -9.09
N TYR A 46 3.12 0.36 -8.38
CA TYR A 46 2.92 1.69 -8.92
C TYR A 46 3.60 2.73 -8.03
N LEU A 47 4.24 3.70 -8.66
CA LEU A 47 4.68 4.94 -8.07
C LEU A 47 3.53 5.95 -8.13
N PHE A 48 3.12 6.45 -6.97
CA PHE A 48 2.11 7.49 -6.82
C PHE A 48 2.81 8.81 -6.51
N LEU A 49 2.50 9.81 -7.31
CA LEU A 49 2.91 11.19 -7.10
C LEU A 49 1.70 12.02 -6.61
N LYS A 50 1.99 13.14 -5.95
CA LYS A 50 0.96 13.99 -5.33
C LYS A 50 0.10 14.74 -6.36
N ASP A 51 0.66 15.02 -7.53
CA ASP A 51 -0.03 15.56 -8.71
C ASP A 51 -1.12 14.62 -9.28
N GLY A 52 -1.25 13.40 -8.74
CA GLY A 52 -2.19 12.38 -9.20
C GLY A 52 -1.61 11.47 -10.29
N THR A 53 -0.34 11.68 -10.69
CA THR A 53 0.35 10.82 -11.63
C THR A 53 0.61 9.46 -10.99
N ILE A 54 0.22 8.41 -11.71
CA ILE A 54 0.45 7.01 -11.35
C ILE A 54 1.32 6.39 -12.43
N ILE A 55 2.48 5.88 -12.05
CA ILE A 55 3.43 5.24 -12.97
C ILE A 55 3.58 3.79 -12.56
N GLN A 56 3.31 2.86 -13.48
CA GLN A 56 3.59 1.46 -13.28
C GLN A 56 5.09 1.22 -13.28
N LEU A 57 5.60 0.53 -12.27
CA LEU A 57 6.99 0.15 -12.17
C LEU A 57 7.22 -1.16 -12.93
N PRO A 58 8.37 -1.31 -13.63
CA PRO A 58 8.70 -2.52 -14.37
C PRO A 58 8.98 -3.72 -13.45
N GLU A 59 9.37 -3.46 -12.20
CA GLU A 59 9.66 -4.47 -11.20
C GLU A 59 8.75 -4.31 -9.99
N ILE A 60 8.38 -5.44 -9.38
CA ILE A 60 7.59 -5.45 -8.15
C ILE A 60 8.48 -5.02 -6.98
N ALA A 61 8.05 -3.98 -6.26
CA ALA A 61 8.78 -3.44 -5.12
C ALA A 61 8.69 -4.37 -3.90
N GLY A 62 9.72 -5.17 -3.64
CA GLY A 62 9.75 -6.14 -2.53
C GLY A 62 9.48 -5.55 -1.14
N ALA A 63 9.84 -4.28 -0.91
CA ALA A 63 9.53 -3.58 0.34
C ALA A 63 8.01 -3.47 0.58
N THR A 64 7.24 -3.18 -0.46
CA THR A 64 5.78 -3.09 -0.34
C THR A 64 5.16 -4.45 0.03
N ILE A 65 5.70 -5.55 -0.49
CA ILE A 65 5.28 -6.91 -0.14
C ILE A 65 5.52 -7.17 1.34
N LEU A 66 6.72 -6.86 1.82
CA LEU A 66 7.06 -7.03 3.23
C LEU A 66 6.12 -6.23 4.15
N TRP A 67 5.85 -4.97 3.82
CA TRP A 67 4.93 -4.12 4.60
C TRP A 67 3.48 -4.59 4.52
N ALA A 68 3.04 -5.14 3.38
CA ALA A 68 1.71 -5.72 3.24
C ALA A 68 1.54 -6.94 4.17
N TRP A 69 2.51 -7.86 4.16
CA TRP A 69 2.50 -9.05 5.01
C TRP A 69 2.67 -8.72 6.49
N LEU A 70 3.55 -7.77 6.84
CA LEU A 70 3.72 -7.32 8.21
C LEU A 70 2.40 -6.81 8.80
N ARG A 71 1.70 -5.92 8.09
CA ARG A 71 0.40 -5.38 8.52
C ARG A 71 -0.66 -6.48 8.62
N TYR A 72 -0.66 -7.43 7.68
CA TYR A 72 -1.58 -8.57 7.72
C TYR A 72 -1.33 -9.46 8.95
N ILE A 73 -0.09 -9.85 9.23
CA ILE A 73 0.29 -10.66 10.39
C ILE A 73 -0.05 -9.92 11.69
N LEU A 74 0.27 -8.62 11.79
CA LEU A 74 -0.11 -7.81 12.95
C LEU A 74 -1.63 -7.78 13.17
N THR A 75 -2.42 -7.71 12.09
CA THR A 75 -3.88 -7.77 12.16
C THR A 75 -4.36 -9.13 12.68
N LEU A 76 -3.75 -10.23 12.22
CA LEU A 76 -4.07 -11.57 12.72
C LEU A 76 -3.71 -11.75 14.20
N LEU A 77 -2.51 -11.30 14.60
CA LEU A 77 -2.07 -11.36 16.01
C LEU A 77 -2.97 -10.53 16.92
N PHE A 78 -3.37 -9.34 16.47
CA PHE A 78 -4.34 -8.53 17.20
C PHE A 78 -5.69 -9.22 17.34
N ALA A 79 -6.22 -9.81 16.25
CA ALA A 79 -7.49 -10.53 16.29
C ALA A 79 -7.44 -11.76 17.23
N LEU A 80 -6.35 -12.53 17.20
CA LEU A 80 -6.14 -13.66 18.10
C LEU A 80 -6.03 -13.21 19.56
N ALA A 81 -5.27 -12.14 19.84
CA ALA A 81 -5.17 -11.56 21.16
C ALA A 81 -6.53 -11.07 21.66
N LEU A 82 -7.33 -10.42 20.80
CA LEU A 82 -8.66 -9.92 21.13
C LEU A 82 -9.63 -11.07 21.46
N CYS A 83 -9.63 -12.13 20.66
CA CYS A 83 -10.42 -13.34 20.95
C CYS A 83 -10.00 -13.97 22.28
N GLY A 84 -8.69 -14.10 22.54
CA GLY A 84 -8.17 -14.60 23.82
C GLY A 84 -8.54 -13.72 25.00
N CYS A 85 -8.48 -12.39 24.84
CA CYS A 85 -8.92 -11.42 25.83
C CYS A 85 -10.40 -11.61 26.15
N ILE A 86 -11.26 -11.66 25.14
CA ILE A 86 -12.71 -11.85 25.35
C ILE A 86 -12.98 -13.18 26.07
N LEU A 87 -12.36 -14.28 25.62
CA LEU A 87 -12.54 -15.60 26.24
C LEU A 87 -12.08 -15.63 27.70
N THR A 88 -10.92 -15.06 28.00
CA THR A 88 -10.38 -15.02 29.36
C THR A 88 -11.26 -14.17 30.30
N PHE A 89 -11.78 -13.04 29.84
CA PHE A 89 -12.72 -12.22 30.62
C PHE A 89 -14.08 -12.90 30.84
N ILE A 90 -14.53 -13.76 29.92
CA ILE A 90 -15.79 -14.52 30.08
C ILE A 90 -15.61 -15.70 31.04
N LEU A 91 -14.49 -16.42 30.92
CA LEU A 91 -14.28 -17.69 31.60
C LEU A 91 -13.62 -17.55 32.98
N MET A 92 -12.86 -16.49 33.21
CA MET A 92 -12.06 -16.31 34.42
C MET A 92 -12.53 -15.14 35.27
N THR A 93 -12.22 -15.22 36.56
CA THR A 93 -12.48 -14.11 37.48
C THR A 93 -11.45 -13.00 37.24
N THR A 94 -11.87 -11.74 37.30
CA THR A 94 -11.00 -10.55 37.11
C THR A 94 -9.89 -10.39 38.14
N ARG A 95 -9.85 -11.23 39.17
CA ARG A 95 -8.78 -11.30 40.17
C ARG A 95 -7.54 -12.05 39.65
N GLU A 96 -7.68 -12.86 38.61
CA GLU A 96 -6.57 -13.55 37.99
C GLU A 96 -5.77 -12.60 37.09
N ALA A 97 -4.46 -12.81 36.98
CA ALA A 97 -3.61 -11.95 36.17
C ALA A 97 -3.82 -12.15 34.66
N LEU A 98 -4.31 -13.32 34.22
CA LEU A 98 -4.36 -13.70 32.82
C LEU A 98 -5.24 -12.78 31.94
N PRO A 99 -6.48 -12.39 32.34
CA PRO A 99 -7.29 -11.43 31.58
C PRO A 99 -6.59 -10.08 31.37
N TRP A 100 -5.88 -9.58 32.39
CA TRP A 100 -5.13 -8.32 32.31
C TRP A 100 -3.91 -8.43 31.39
N VAL A 101 -3.20 -9.56 31.39
CA VAL A 101 -2.11 -9.83 30.46
C VAL A 101 -2.63 -9.88 29.01
N CYS A 102 -3.75 -10.56 28.77
CA CYS A 102 -4.38 -10.59 27.44
C CYS A 102 -4.82 -9.20 26.98
N LEU A 103 -5.36 -8.38 27.89
CA LEU A 103 -5.70 -6.98 27.60
C LEU A 103 -4.46 -6.16 27.23
N GLY A 104 -3.37 -6.31 27.99
CA GLY A 104 -2.09 -5.64 27.70
C GLY A 104 -1.54 -6.01 26.32
N LEU A 105 -1.61 -7.30 25.94
CA LEU A 105 -1.22 -7.77 24.61
C LEU A 105 -2.11 -7.19 23.51
N CYS A 106 -3.42 -7.08 23.73
CA CYS A 106 -4.32 -6.44 22.77
C CYS A 106 -3.94 -4.99 22.52
N ILE A 107 -3.71 -4.22 23.59
CA ILE A 107 -3.32 -2.82 23.51
C ILE A 107 -1.97 -2.69 22.79
N PHE A 108 -1.00 -3.54 23.12
CA PHE A 108 0.31 -3.55 22.46
C PHE A 108 0.19 -3.80 20.95
N PHE A 109 -0.49 -4.87 20.54
CA PHE A 109 -0.66 -5.15 19.11
C PHE A 109 -1.45 -4.07 18.38
N PHE A 110 -2.45 -3.47 19.03
CA PHE A 110 -3.20 -2.35 18.47
C PHE A 110 -2.31 -1.13 18.20
N ILE A 111 -1.46 -0.75 19.17
CA ILE A 111 -0.53 0.37 19.03
C ILE A 111 0.50 0.09 17.93
N VAL A 112 1.09 -1.11 17.92
CA VAL A 112 2.06 -1.51 16.88
C VAL A 112 1.42 -1.53 15.50
N LEU A 113 0.18 -2.03 15.39
CA LEU A 113 -0.57 -2.02 14.13
C LEU A 113 -0.80 -0.59 13.63
N ILE A 114 -1.31 0.31 14.47
CA ILE A 114 -1.46 1.73 14.12
C ILE A 114 -0.12 2.34 13.70
N GLY A 115 0.92 2.11 14.50
CA GLY A 115 2.28 2.56 14.20
C GLY A 115 2.75 2.08 12.82
N SER A 116 2.46 0.83 12.45
CA SER A 116 2.82 0.29 11.13
C SER A 116 2.07 0.95 9.95
N TYR A 117 0.90 1.55 10.19
CA TYR A 117 0.14 2.30 9.18
C TYR A 117 0.54 3.77 9.10
N VAL A 118 0.93 4.37 10.23
CA VAL A 118 1.37 5.77 10.31
C VAL A 118 2.83 5.92 9.88
N TYR A 119 3.65 4.91 10.15
CA TYR A 119 5.05 4.91 9.77
C TYR A 119 5.20 4.91 8.25
N LYS A 120 5.94 5.90 7.76
CA LYS A 120 6.28 6.08 6.34
C LYS A 120 7.71 5.59 6.11
N PRO A 121 7.91 4.32 5.69
CA PRO A 121 9.26 3.81 5.44
C PRO A 121 9.87 4.56 4.25
N GLN A 122 10.98 5.26 4.48
CA GLN A 122 11.65 6.06 3.45
C GLN A 122 12.34 5.17 2.41
N ALA A 123 12.38 5.62 1.17
CA ALA A 123 13.14 4.96 0.11
C ALA A 123 14.65 5.11 0.38
N SER A 124 15.42 4.06 0.12
CA SER A 124 16.88 4.15 0.05
C SER A 124 17.30 5.07 -1.11
N GLU A 125 18.41 5.81 -0.96
CA GLU A 125 18.94 6.71 -2.01
C GLU A 125 19.12 6.00 -3.37
N THR A 126 19.55 4.73 -3.36
CA THR A 126 19.70 3.93 -4.59
C THR A 126 18.37 3.68 -5.28
N LYS A 127 17.31 3.38 -4.52
CA LYS A 127 15.96 3.20 -5.07
C LYS A 127 15.37 4.51 -5.55
N LYS A 128 15.58 5.60 -4.79
CA LYS A 128 15.15 6.95 -5.15
C LYS A 128 15.73 7.36 -6.50
N GLN A 129 17.04 7.16 -6.71
CA GLN A 129 17.69 7.39 -8.00
C GLN A 129 17.05 6.55 -9.11
N LYS A 130 16.81 5.25 -8.87
CA LYS A 130 16.12 4.37 -9.83
C LYS A 130 14.73 4.90 -10.22
N TYR A 131 13.96 5.40 -9.25
CA TYR A 131 12.64 5.98 -9.51
C TYR A 131 12.71 7.32 -10.26
N LEU A 132 13.69 8.17 -9.94
CA LEU A 132 13.92 9.44 -10.63
C LEU A 132 14.37 9.25 -12.08
N GLU A 133 15.22 8.27 -12.35
CA GLU A 133 15.64 7.90 -13.71
C GLU A 133 14.43 7.44 -14.54
N MET A 134 13.57 6.60 -13.97
CA MET A 134 12.31 6.19 -14.62
C MET A 134 11.39 7.38 -14.89
N LEU A 135 11.27 8.31 -13.95
CA LEU A 135 10.50 9.54 -14.15
C LEU A 135 11.07 10.39 -15.29
N GLY A 136 12.38 10.56 -15.35
CA GLY A 136 13.06 11.28 -16.44
C GLY A 136 12.80 10.65 -17.81
N HIS A 137 12.86 9.31 -17.91
CA HIS A 137 12.52 8.60 -19.15
C HIS A 137 11.04 8.76 -19.54
N VAL A 138 10.12 8.68 -18.58
CA VAL A 138 8.68 8.84 -18.83
C VAL A 138 8.34 10.30 -19.19
N GLN A 139 9.03 11.28 -18.60
CA GLN A 139 8.84 12.71 -18.89
C GLN A 139 9.43 13.10 -20.25
N HIS A 140 10.59 12.55 -20.63
CA HIS A 140 11.14 12.69 -21.98
C HIS A 140 10.27 12.03 -23.05
N SER A 141 9.58 10.93 -22.72
CA SER A 141 8.58 10.34 -23.63
C SER A 141 7.32 11.21 -23.79
N LYS A 142 7.07 12.20 -22.93
CA LYS A 142 5.83 12.99 -22.88
C LYS A 142 5.93 14.42 -23.44
N ILE A 143 7.00 14.82 -24.12
CA ILE A 143 7.13 16.19 -24.70
C ILE A 143 7.68 16.14 -26.15
N PRO A 144 7.04 16.80 -27.14
CA PRO A 144 5.63 16.73 -27.53
C PRO A 144 5.49 16.13 -28.95
N VAL A 145 4.34 15.55 -29.31
CA VAL A 145 3.94 15.58 -30.72
C VAL A 145 3.62 17.04 -31.02
N GLN A 146 4.63 17.76 -31.51
CA GLN A 146 4.46 19.04 -32.18
C GLN A 146 3.34 18.82 -33.20
N ALA A 147 2.22 19.54 -33.04
CA ALA A 147 1.27 19.73 -34.11
C ALA A 147 2.02 20.41 -35.25
N SER A 148 2.59 19.59 -36.13
CA SER A 148 3.27 20.03 -37.35
C SER A 148 2.19 20.60 -38.25
N GLU A 149 2.19 21.93 -38.31
CA GLU A 149 2.15 22.71 -39.55
C GLU A 149 0.96 22.47 -40.48
N ALA A 150 0.01 23.41 -40.36
CA ALA A 150 -0.74 24.06 -41.45
C ALA A 150 -0.94 23.28 -42.76
N ASP A 151 -2.18 22.82 -42.99
CA ASP A 151 -2.70 22.57 -44.32
C ASP A 151 -3.62 23.75 -44.74
N PRO A 152 -3.17 24.69 -45.59
CA PRO A 152 -3.99 25.78 -46.08
C PRO A 152 -4.72 25.34 -47.37
N LEU A 153 -5.58 24.33 -47.28
CA LEU A 153 -6.34 23.87 -48.45
C LEU A 153 -7.72 23.36 -48.03
N LEU A 154 -8.59 24.28 -47.62
CA LEU A 154 -10.05 24.08 -47.64
C LEU A 154 -10.74 25.45 -47.56
N SER A 155 -10.70 26.20 -48.67
CA SER A 155 -11.76 27.17 -48.98
C SER A 155 -12.96 26.40 -49.55
N PRO A 156 -14.16 26.52 -48.98
CA PRO A 156 -15.35 26.12 -49.69
C PRO A 156 -15.72 27.26 -50.64
N ASN A 157 -15.48 27.04 -51.94
CA ASN A 157 -16.39 27.56 -52.95
C ASN A 157 -17.70 26.79 -52.78
N VAL A 158 -18.75 27.46 -52.28
CA VAL A 158 -20.13 27.55 -52.78
C VAL A 158 -20.89 28.46 -51.83
#